data_AF-A0A450VFR8-F1
#
_entry.id   AF-A0A450VFR8-F1
#
_cell.length_a   1.000
_cell.length_b   1.000
_cell.length_c   1.000
_cell.angle_alpha   90.00
_cell.angle_beta   90.00
_cell.angle_gamma   90.00
#
_symmetry.space_group_name_H-M   'P 1'
#
loop_
_entity.id
_entity.type
_entity.pdbx_description
1 polymer ?
#
loop_
_entity_poly.entity_id
_entity_poly.type
_entity_poly.pdbx_seq_one_letter_code
_entity_poly.pdbx_strand_id
1 'polypeptide(L)' 'MGLNLSNSQIARELELNISDVQERTGQLRQGVVARKPRVKLHGKSSAMKFMC' A
#
# COMPACT_ATOMS: atom_id res chain seq x y z
N MET A 1 -1.34 -15.83 -4.69
CA MET A 1 -1.33 -15.68 -3.21
C MET A 1 -1.10 -14.21 -2.89
N GLY A 2 -2.10 -13.52 -2.33
CA GLY A 2 -2.00 -12.09 -2.02
C GLY A 2 -1.35 -11.85 -0.67
N LEU A 3 -0.11 -11.37 -0.67
CA LEU A 3 0.62 -10.99 0.55
C LEU A 3 0.14 -9.62 1.03
N ASN A 4 -0.94 -9.59 1.81
CA ASN A 4 -1.25 -8.40 2.62
C ASN A 4 -0.47 -8.50 3.95
N LEU A 5 0.84 -8.28 3.87
CA LEU A 5 1.72 -8.32 5.04
C LEU A 5 1.60 -7.03 5.85
N SER A 6 1.44 -7.19 7.16
CA SER A 6 1.56 -6.08 8.11
C SER A 6 3.03 -5.63 8.24
N ASN A 7 3.24 -4.35 8.58
CA ASN A 7 4.60 -3.84 8.83
C ASN A 7 5.29 -4.60 9.98
N SER A 8 4.54 -5.08 10.98
CA SER A 8 5.08 -5.88 12.08
C SER A 8 5.57 -7.27 11.63
N GLN A 9 4.87 -7.91 10.70
CA GLN A 9 5.35 -9.16 10.09
C GLN A 9 6.62 -8.94 9.27
N ILE A 10 6.67 -7.87 8.46
CA ILE A 10 7.86 -7.53 7.66
C ILE A 10 9.06 -7.25 8.58
N ALA A 11 8.86 -6.48 9.65
CA ALA A 11 9.89 -6.18 10.64
C ALA A 11 10.41 -7.45 11.32
N ARG A 12 9.51 -8.37 11.70
CA ARG A 12 9.87 -9.65 12.33
C ARG A 12 10.63 -10.57 11.38
N GLU A 13 10.18 -10.71 10.14
CA GLU A 13 10.79 -11.62 9.16
C GLU A 13 12.14 -11.14 8.65
N LEU A 14 12.36 -9.82 8.61
CA LEU A 14 13.60 -9.21 8.15
C LEU A 14 14.52 -8.76 9.31
N GLU A 15 14.11 -8.97 10.56
CA GLU A 15 14.81 -8.52 11.77
C GLU A 15 15.15 -7.02 11.73
N LEU A 16 14.19 -6.20 11.27
CA LEU A 16 14.34 -4.75 11.13
C LEU A 16 13.57 -3.99 12.19
N ASN A 17 13.98 -2.74 12.43
CA ASN A 17 13.20 -1.83 13.24
C ASN A 17 11.86 -1.49 12.55
N ILE A 18 10.78 -1.45 13.33
CA ILE A 18 9.44 -1.17 12.81
C ILE A 18 9.33 0.22 12.16
N SER A 19 10.07 1.21 12.66
CA SER A 19 10.09 2.57 12.12
C SER A 19 10.69 2.58 10.70
N ASP A 20 11.80 1.87 10.50
CA ASP A 20 12.45 1.77 9.18
C ASP A 20 11.57 1.02 8.18
N VAL A 21 10.83 0.01 8.65
CA VAL A 21 9.86 -0.71 7.83
C VAL A 21 8.68 0.20 7.48
N GLN A 22 8.19 1.01 8.43
CA GLN A 22 7.10 1.93 8.18
C GLN A 22 7.44 2.99 7.14
N GLU A 23 8.63 3.58 7.22
CA GLU A 23 9.10 4.54 6.23
C GLU A 23 9.22 3.90 4.83
N ARG A 24 9.96 2.78 4.73
CA ARG A 24 10.20 2.11 3.45
C ARG A 24 8.93 1.57 2.82
N THR A 25 8.08 0.92 3.61
CA THR A 25 6.82 0.39 3.09
C THR A 25 5.84 1.50 2.72
N GLY A 26 5.90 2.67 3.38
CA GLY A 26 5.15 3.87 2.99
C GLY A 26 5.53 4.35 1.59
N GLN A 27 6.83 4.57 1.36
CA GLN A 27 7.35 4.99 0.05
C GLN A 27 6.99 3.98 -1.05
N LEU A 28 7.17 2.68 -0.80
CA LEU A 28 6.84 1.63 -1.76
C LEU A 28 5.35 1.59 -2.10
N ARG A 29 4.46 1.65 -1.10
CA ARG A 29 3.00 1.66 -1.32
C ARG A 29 2.57 2.88 -2.11
N GLN A 30 3.11 4.06 -1.80
CA GLN A 30 2.86 5.29 -2.55
C GLN A 30 3.34 5.17 -4.00
N GLY A 31 4.54 4.64 -4.22
CA GLY A 31 5.09 4.39 -5.55
C GLY A 31 4.24 3.44 -6.38
N VAL A 32 3.71 2.37 -5.77
CA VAL A 32 2.78 1.44 -6.45
C VAL A 32 1.47 2.15 -6.82
N VAL A 33 0.89 2.94 -5.91
CA VAL A 33 -0.35 3.69 -6.20
C VAL A 33 -0.12 4.70 -7.33
N ALA A 34 0.99 5.43 -7.30
CA ALA A 34 1.34 6.41 -8.34
C ALA A 34 1.53 5.77 -9.72
N ARG A 35 2.05 4.54 -9.78
CA ARG A 35 2.28 3.79 -11.02
C ARG A 35 1.06 2.99 -11.49
N LYS A 36 0.04 2.82 -10.65
CA LYS A 36 -1.17 2.10 -11.05
C LYS A 36 -1.91 2.89 -12.14
N PRO A 37 -2.17 2.29 -13.31
CA PRO A 37 -2.97 2.96 -14.33
C PRO A 37 -4.35 3.30 -13.76
N ARG A 38 -4.86 4.49 -14.09
CA ARG A 38 -6.20 4.91 -13.68
C ARG A 38 -7.22 3.92 -14.23
N VAL A 39 -7.87 3.18 -13.33
CA VAL A 39 -8.93 2.26 -13.69
C VAL A 39 -10.14 3.09 -14.14
N LYS A 40 -10.50 3.03 -15.44
CA LYS A 40 -11.78 3.55 -15.93
C LYS A 40 -12.88 2.56 -15.54
N LEU A 41 -13.54 2.84 -14.42
CA LEU A 41 -14.71 2.08 -13.98
C LEU A 41 -15.85 2.30 -15.00
N HIS A 42 -16.10 1.32 -15.87
CA HIS A 42 -17.28 1.30 -16.74
C HIS A 42 -18.44 0.66 -15.97
N GLY A 43 -19.03 1.46 -15.08
CA GLY A 43 -20.16 1.09 -14.26
C GLY A 43 -20.46 2.21 -13.29
N LYS A 44 -21.74 2.55 -13.09
CA LYS A 44 -22.15 3.51 -12.05
C LYS A 44 -21.68 2.96 -10.70
N SER A 45 -20.52 3.42 -10.23
CA SER A 45 -20.07 3.19 -8.87
C SER A 45 -19.82 4.56 -8.27
N SER A 46 -20.71 4.89 -7.34
CA SER A 46 -20.67 6.11 -6.53
C SER A 46 -19.22 6.39 -6.10
N ALA A 47 -18.76 7.61 -6.38
CA ALA A 47 -17.40 8.04 -6.14
C ALA A 47 -17.03 7.86 -4.66
N MET A 48 -16.25 6.82 -4.34
CA MET A 48 -15.58 6.77 -3.05
C MET A 48 -14.39 7.73 -3.12
N LYS A 49 -14.67 8.94 -2.66
CA LYS A 49 -13.73 10.03 -2.40
C LYS A 49 -12.70 9.54 -1.37
N PHE A 50 -11.52 9.13 -1.81
CA PHE A 50 -10.38 8.93 -0.92
C PHE A 50 -9.60 10.24 -0.83
N MET A 51 -9.93 11.02 0.21
CA MET A 51 -9.21 12.22 0.60
C MET A 51 -9.33 12.29 2.13
N CYS A 52 -8.29 11.79 2.79
CA CYS A 52 -7.75 12.12 4.11
C CYS A 52 -6.64 11.11 4.42
#